data_AF-A0A9N8WLL7-F1
#
_entry.id   AF-A0A9N8WLL7-F1
#
_cell.length_a   1.000
_cell.length_b   1.000
_cell.length_c   1.000
_cell.angle_alpha   90.00
_cell.angle_beta   90.00
_cell.angle_gamma   90.00
#
_symmetry.space_group_name_H-M   'P 1'
#
loop_
_entity.id
_entity.type
_entity.pdbx_description
1 polymer ?
#
loop_
_entity_poly.entity_id
_entity_poly.type
_entity_poly.pdbx_seq_one_letter_code
_entity_poly.pdbx_strand_id
1 'polypeptide(L)'
;MEKLFTWLLYIDANALYTGTMIQYMSTGAHRWIISKETPDLFNKIIKYEIPDDAPKGYILEVDLDYLYKLHKLHSAYSLASENIEISKEEMSDPLDTRKWILSDGITILAFGDWRIIAYKKMIDKGMFHEEAEKKNDEPRVKTPISIVDQLTCLS
;
A
#
# COMPACT_ATOMS: atom_id res chain seq x y z
N MET A 1 18.71 36.15 3.45
CA MET A 1 18.06 34.83 3.50
C MET A 1 17.84 34.41 2.06
N GLU A 2 18.75 33.61 1.50
CA GLU A 2 18.68 33.21 0.09
C GLU A 2 17.57 32.17 -0.11
N LYS A 3 16.69 32.42 -1.07
CA LYS A 3 15.56 31.55 -1.38
C LYS A 3 16.07 30.36 -2.18
N LEU A 4 15.99 29.16 -1.61
CA LEU A 4 16.28 27.93 -2.33
C LEU A 4 15.24 27.76 -3.45
N PHE A 5 15.71 27.62 -4.69
CA PHE A 5 14.86 27.30 -5.84
C PHE A 5 14.76 25.78 -5.97
N THR A 6 13.53 25.29 -6.05
CA THR A 6 13.22 23.88 -6.34
C THR A 6 12.60 23.82 -7.73
N TRP A 7 13.11 22.96 -8.60
CA TRP A 7 12.58 22.76 -9.95
C TRP A 7 11.81 21.45 -10.02
N LEU A 8 10.65 21.49 -10.69
CA LEU A 8 9.85 20.31 -10.98
C LEU A 8 9.89 20.06 -12.48
N LEU A 9 10.36 18.87 -12.88
CA LEU A 9 10.31 18.43 -14.27
C LEU A 9 8.95 17.77 -14.52
N TYR A 10 8.19 18.32 -15.46
CA TYR A 10 6.94 17.74 -15.93
C TYR A 10 7.16 17.17 -17.33
N ILE A 11 6.96 15.86 -17.47
CA ILE A 11 7.00 15.16 -18.75
C ILE A 11 5.60 14.60 -18.98
N ASP A 12 5.03 14.88 -20.15
CA ASP A 12 3.79 14.29 -20.62
C ASP A 12 4.05 13.50 -21.91
N ALA A 13 3.38 12.35 -22.03
CA ALA A 13 3.52 11.49 -23.19
C ALA A 13 2.43 11.85 -24.22
N ASN A 14 2.84 12.37 -25.37
CA ASN A 14 1.90 12.69 -26.45
C ASN A 14 1.18 11.41 -26.92
N ALA A 15 -0.15 11.44 -26.90
CA ALA A 15 -1.02 10.39 -27.44
C ALA A 15 -0.71 8.97 -26.91
N LEU A 16 -0.54 8.84 -25.58
CA LEU A 16 -0.19 7.58 -24.89
C LEU A 16 -0.98 6.36 -25.41
N TYR A 17 -2.31 6.44 -25.48
CA TYR A 17 -3.16 5.34 -25.96
C TYR A 17 -2.90 4.98 -27.42
N THR A 18 -2.80 5.99 -28.29
CA THR A 18 -2.51 5.78 -29.70
C THR A 18 -1.14 5.13 -29.88
N GLY A 19 -0.15 5.51 -29.07
CA GLY A 19 1.16 4.86 -29.02
C GLY A 19 1.07 3.37 -28.66
N THR A 20 0.26 3.03 -27.64
CA THR A 20 0.04 1.62 -27.27
C THR A 20 -0.71 0.82 -28.33
N MET A 21 -1.65 1.46 -29.05
CA MET A 21 -2.45 0.80 -30.10
C MET A 21 -1.65 0.46 -31.36
N ILE A 22 -0.47 1.06 -31.56
CA ILE A 22 0.43 0.75 -32.68
C ILE A 22 1.34 -0.45 -32.34
N GLN A 23 1.46 -0.81 -31.07
CA GLN A 23 2.27 -1.95 -30.65
C GLN A 23 1.59 -3.29 -31.02
N TYR A 24 2.39 -4.35 -31.07
CA TYR A 24 1.88 -5.70 -31.30
C TYR A 24 0.98 -6.13 -30.13
N MET A 25 -0.31 -6.36 -30.43
CA MET A 25 -1.30 -6.82 -29.45
C MET A 25 -1.91 -8.15 -29.89
N SER A 26 -2.34 -8.96 -28.92
CA SER A 26 -3.04 -10.21 -29.21
C SER A 26 -4.43 -9.93 -29.79
N THR A 27 -4.69 -10.39 -31.01
CA THR A 27 -5.99 -10.21 -31.72
C THR A 27 -6.99 -11.35 -31.46
N GLY A 28 -6.91 -12.03 -30.31
CA GLY A 28 -7.82 -13.10 -29.89
C GLY A 28 -7.21 -14.51 -29.89
N ALA A 29 -8.07 -15.54 -29.82
CA ALA A 29 -7.70 -16.96 -29.75
C ALA A 29 -6.85 -17.36 -28.51
N HIS A 30 -7.21 -16.83 -27.35
CA HIS A 30 -6.59 -17.21 -26.07
C HIS A 30 -6.93 -18.66 -25.71
N ARG A 31 -5.93 -19.41 -25.28
CA ARG A 31 -6.08 -20.79 -24.81
C ARG A 31 -5.16 -21.01 -23.62
N TRP A 32 -5.68 -21.65 -22.59
CA TRP A 32 -4.88 -22.12 -21.46
C TRP A 32 -3.85 -23.14 -21.91
N ILE A 33 -2.60 -22.93 -21.53
CA ILE A 33 -1.49 -23.85 -21.80
C ILE A 33 -1.27 -24.69 -20.54
N ILE A 34 -1.28 -26.02 -20.69
CA ILE A 34 -1.00 -26.94 -19.58
C ILE A 34 0.53 -27.10 -19.49
N SER A 35 1.08 -27.13 -18.26
CA SER A 35 2.54 -27.14 -18.01
C SER A 35 3.31 -28.25 -18.74
N LYS A 36 2.64 -29.35 -19.10
CA LYS A 36 3.23 -30.48 -19.83
C LYS A 36 3.62 -30.15 -21.27
N GLU A 37 2.97 -29.17 -21.90
CA GLU A 37 3.20 -28.85 -23.31
C GLU A 37 4.50 -28.09 -23.53
N THR A 38 4.95 -27.30 -22.53
CA THR A 38 6.13 -26.43 -22.67
C THR A 38 6.85 -26.17 -21.34
N PRO A 39 7.68 -27.11 -20.85
CA PRO A 39 8.39 -26.93 -19.57
C PRO A 39 9.41 -25.77 -19.58
N ASP A 40 9.99 -25.45 -20.75
CA ASP A 40 11.04 -24.42 -20.86
C ASP A 40 10.52 -23.02 -21.19
N LEU A 41 9.22 -22.88 -21.52
CA LEU A 41 8.66 -21.63 -22.01
C LEU A 41 8.75 -20.51 -20.96
N PHE A 42 8.49 -20.82 -19.69
CA PHE A 42 8.57 -19.86 -18.60
C PHE A 42 9.97 -19.26 -18.47
N ASN A 43 11.00 -20.10 -18.55
CA ASN A 43 12.40 -19.67 -18.49
C ASN A 43 12.79 -18.78 -19.68
N LYS A 44 12.26 -19.08 -20.88
CA LYS A 44 12.48 -18.26 -22.08
C LYS A 44 11.83 -16.88 -21.97
N ILE A 45 10.62 -16.81 -21.39
CA ILE A 45 9.92 -15.53 -21.18
C ILE A 45 10.68 -14.67 -20.17
N ILE A 46 11.08 -15.23 -19.02
CA ILE A 46 11.84 -14.50 -17.98
C ILE A 46 13.18 -13.98 -18.51
N LYS A 47 13.83 -14.74 -19.39
CA LYS A 47 15.10 -14.35 -20.01
C LYS A 47 14.94 -13.38 -21.20
N TYR A 48 13.73 -12.93 -21.51
CA TYR A 48 13.44 -12.06 -22.65
C TYR A 48 13.92 -12.65 -23.99
N GLU A 49 13.88 -13.98 -24.14
CA GLU A 49 14.31 -14.65 -25.37
C GLU A 49 13.22 -14.61 -26.47
N ILE A 50 12.02 -14.15 -26.14
CA ILE A 50 10.89 -14.02 -27.07
C ILE A 50 10.78 -12.54 -27.46
N PRO A 51 10.86 -12.19 -28.75
CA PRO A 51 10.69 -10.81 -29.20
C PRO A 51 9.24 -10.35 -29.07
N ASP A 52 9.03 -9.04 -28.92
CA ASP A 52 7.69 -8.44 -28.80
C ASP A 52 6.84 -8.64 -30.08
N ASP A 53 7.50 -8.72 -31.24
CA ASP A 53 6.87 -8.93 -32.56
C ASP A 53 6.57 -10.42 -32.84
N ALA A 54 6.68 -11.30 -31.82
CA ALA A 54 6.46 -12.72 -31.99
C ALA A 54 5.02 -13.04 -32.43
N PRO A 55 4.82 -14.09 -33.25
CA PRO A 55 3.48 -14.46 -33.72
C PRO A 55 2.57 -15.00 -32.60
N LYS A 56 3.11 -15.33 -31.43
CA LYS A 56 2.38 -15.81 -30.26
C LYS A 56 2.80 -15.02 -29.03
N GLY A 57 1.84 -14.36 -28.40
CA GLY A 57 2.00 -13.73 -27.08
C GLY A 57 1.59 -14.68 -25.96
N TYR A 58 2.10 -14.42 -24.75
CA TYR A 58 1.82 -15.19 -23.55
C TYR A 58 1.35 -14.25 -22.44
N ILE A 59 0.28 -14.64 -21.74
CA ILE A 59 -0.19 -13.96 -20.53
C ILE A 59 0.19 -14.88 -19.37
N LEU A 60 0.86 -14.34 -18.37
CA LEU A 60 1.33 -15.08 -17.21
C LEU A 60 0.50 -14.69 -15.99
N GLU A 61 -0.04 -15.70 -15.33
CA GLU A 61 -0.54 -15.60 -13.96
C GLU A 61 0.63 -15.96 -13.03
N VAL A 62 1.08 -15.01 -12.22
CA VAL A 62 2.23 -15.17 -11.32
C VAL A 62 1.92 -14.61 -9.95
N ASP A 63 2.43 -15.29 -8.93
CA ASP A 63 2.49 -14.72 -7.58
C ASP A 63 3.64 -13.70 -7.53
N LEU A 64 3.32 -12.48 -7.09
CA LEU A 64 4.29 -11.39 -6.97
C LEU A 64 4.89 -11.37 -5.55
N ASP A 65 6.13 -11.83 -5.40
CA ASP A 65 6.88 -11.67 -4.16
C ASP A 65 7.56 -10.29 -4.11
N TYR A 66 7.11 -9.43 -3.20
CA TYR A 66 7.66 -8.09 -3.05
C TYR A 66 8.70 -8.02 -1.92
N LEU A 67 9.97 -7.83 -2.29
CA LEU A 67 11.10 -7.79 -1.35
C LEU A 67 11.04 -6.55 -0.44
N TYR A 68 11.11 -6.78 0.88
CA TYR A 68 11.07 -5.73 1.91
C TYR A 68 12.02 -4.54 1.66
N LYS A 69 13.20 -4.79 1.10
CA LYS A 69 14.22 -3.76 0.81
C LYS A 69 13.73 -2.70 -0.18
N LEU A 70 12.79 -3.04 -1.06
CA LEU A 70 12.23 -2.13 -2.09
C LEU A 70 11.09 -1.26 -1.56
N HIS A 71 10.48 -1.62 -0.42
CA HIS A 71 9.29 -0.92 0.11
C HIS A 71 9.55 0.57 0.34
N LYS A 72 10.74 0.93 0.83
CA LYS A 72 11.10 2.33 1.08
C LYS A 72 11.38 3.11 -0.20
N LEU A 73 11.90 2.45 -1.24
CA LEU A 73 12.22 3.09 -2.53
C LEU A 73 10.94 3.35 -3.33
N HIS A 74 10.02 2.39 -3.37
CA HIS A 74 8.79 2.48 -4.16
C HIS A 74 7.60 2.99 -3.34
N SER A 75 7.80 3.73 -2.25
CA SER A 75 6.68 4.24 -1.45
C SER A 75 5.75 5.16 -2.25
N ALA A 76 6.26 5.75 -3.34
CA ALA A 76 5.52 6.63 -4.24
C ALA A 76 4.88 5.90 -5.43
N TYR A 77 5.05 4.58 -5.56
CA TYR A 77 4.54 3.81 -6.69
C TYR A 77 3.76 2.59 -6.19
N SER A 78 2.44 2.60 -6.43
CA SER A 78 1.56 1.46 -6.15
C SER A 78 1.75 0.37 -7.21
N LEU A 79 2.79 -0.46 -7.06
CA LEU A 79 2.92 -1.69 -7.84
C LEU A 79 1.81 -2.65 -7.41
N ALA A 80 1.01 -3.11 -8.37
CA ALA A 80 -0.13 -4.02 -8.16
C ALA A 80 -1.29 -3.44 -7.32
N SER A 81 -1.91 -2.35 -7.82
CA SER A 81 -3.20 -1.93 -7.28
C SER A 81 -4.24 -3.01 -7.56
N GLU A 82 -4.80 -3.57 -6.49
CA GLU A 82 -5.92 -4.51 -6.58
C GLU A 82 -7.22 -3.72 -6.77
N ASN A 83 -8.10 -4.23 -7.62
CA ASN A 83 -9.47 -3.72 -7.69
C ASN A 83 -10.29 -4.40 -6.60
N ILE A 84 -10.48 -3.71 -5.48
CA ILE A 84 -11.21 -4.20 -4.32
C ILE A 84 -12.54 -3.45 -4.24
N GLU A 85 -13.65 -4.18 -4.17
CA GLU A 85 -14.94 -3.59 -3.82
C GLU A 85 -14.96 -3.33 -2.31
N ILE A 86 -14.88 -2.05 -1.94
CA ILE A 86 -14.87 -1.63 -0.53
C ILE A 86 -16.31 -1.67 -0.01
N SER A 87 -16.53 -2.39 1.09
CA SER A 87 -17.83 -2.37 1.78
C SER A 87 -18.11 -1.00 2.41
N LYS A 88 -19.38 -0.65 2.64
CA LYS A 88 -19.75 0.66 3.21
C LYS A 88 -19.16 0.87 4.61
N GLU A 89 -18.87 -0.21 5.30
CA GLU A 89 -18.29 -0.26 6.64
C GLU A 89 -16.78 0.02 6.63
N GLU A 90 -16.09 -0.40 5.57
CA GLU A 90 -14.65 -0.18 5.32
C GLU A 90 -14.38 1.18 4.66
N MET A 91 -15.38 1.74 3.99
CA MET A 91 -15.31 3.09 3.44
C MET A 91 -15.26 4.10 4.59
N SER A 92 -14.12 4.75 4.79
CA SER A 92 -14.06 5.92 5.68
C SER A 92 -15.00 6.97 5.11
N ASP A 93 -15.87 7.56 5.96
CA ASP A 93 -16.86 8.54 5.54
C ASP A 93 -16.19 9.64 4.69
N PRO A 94 -16.82 10.12 3.59
CA PRO A 94 -16.24 11.15 2.71
C PRO A 94 -16.02 12.50 3.41
N LEU A 95 -16.56 12.66 4.62
CA LEU A 95 -16.33 13.78 5.55
C LEU A 95 -15.41 13.41 6.71
N ASP A 96 -14.57 12.38 6.56
CA ASP A 96 -13.51 11.87 7.45
C ASP A 96 -13.55 12.43 8.89
N THR A 97 -14.62 12.11 9.62
CA THR A 97 -14.78 12.42 11.04
C THR A 97 -13.96 11.51 11.93
N ARG A 98 -13.16 10.60 11.34
CA ARG A 98 -12.33 9.63 12.05
C ARG A 98 -10.87 10.07 12.19
N LYS A 99 -10.50 11.23 11.63
CA LYS A 99 -9.26 11.92 11.98
C LYS A 99 -9.39 12.52 13.37
N TRP A 100 -8.64 11.96 14.31
CA TRP A 100 -8.42 12.58 15.60
C TRP A 100 -7.41 13.72 15.39
N ILE A 101 -7.93 14.95 15.44
CA ILE A 101 -7.11 16.17 15.48
C ILE A 101 -6.88 16.47 16.96
N LEU A 102 -5.61 16.51 17.38
CA LEU A 102 -5.25 16.91 18.74
C LEU A 102 -5.62 18.39 18.98
N SER A 103 -5.63 18.83 20.24
CA SER A 103 -5.91 20.23 20.60
C SER A 103 -4.99 21.27 19.93
N ASP A 104 -3.85 20.84 19.37
CA ASP A 104 -2.92 21.68 18.61
C ASP A 104 -3.42 22.06 17.21
N GLY A 105 -4.44 21.37 16.69
CA GLY A 105 -5.02 21.62 15.36
C GLY A 105 -4.14 21.22 14.18
N ILE A 106 -2.97 20.63 14.42
CA ILE A 106 -1.95 20.33 13.39
C ILE A 106 -1.69 18.81 13.31
N THR A 107 -1.70 18.13 14.45
CA THR A 107 -1.37 16.72 14.50
C THR A 107 -2.60 15.86 14.20
N ILE A 108 -2.54 15.12 13.10
CA ILE A 108 -3.60 14.20 12.66
C ILE A 108 -3.17 12.78 12.98
N LEU A 109 -3.94 12.08 13.81
CA LEU A 109 -3.75 10.64 14.06
C LEU A 109 -4.60 9.82 13.09
N ALA A 110 -3.99 8.80 12.49
CA ALA A 110 -4.67 7.86 11.61
C ALA A 110 -5.60 6.93 12.40
N PHE A 111 -6.61 6.40 11.73
CA PHE A 111 -7.52 5.41 12.30
C PHE A 111 -6.72 4.17 12.77
N GLY A 112 -6.95 3.74 14.02
CA GLY A 112 -6.25 2.61 14.63
C GLY A 112 -4.93 2.93 15.33
N ASP A 113 -4.53 4.20 15.42
CA ASP A 113 -3.36 4.60 16.22
C ASP A 113 -3.54 4.21 17.70
N TRP A 114 -2.52 3.59 18.30
CA TRP A 114 -2.51 3.17 19.70
C TRP A 114 -2.76 4.33 20.67
N ARG A 115 -2.39 5.56 20.28
CA ARG A 115 -2.66 6.78 21.04
C ARG A 115 -4.15 7.02 21.20
N ILE A 116 -4.97 6.76 20.18
CA ILE A 116 -6.44 6.93 20.24
C ILE A 116 -7.05 5.97 21.26
N ILE A 117 -6.54 4.73 21.30
CA ILE A 117 -7.02 3.70 22.24
C ILE A 117 -6.62 4.06 23.68
N ALA A 118 -5.39 4.52 23.89
CA ALA A 118 -4.91 4.96 25.20
C ALA A 118 -5.70 6.16 25.71
N TYR A 119 -5.98 7.13 24.83
CA TYR A 119 -6.77 8.32 25.14
C TYR A 119 -8.18 7.97 25.61
N LYS A 120 -8.91 7.13 24.86
CA LYS A 120 -10.26 6.68 25.25
C LYS A 120 -10.29 6.05 26.65
N LYS A 121 -9.30 5.20 26.97
CA LYS A 121 -9.16 4.61 28.31
C LYS A 121 -8.89 5.62 29.43
N MET A 122 -8.27 6.76 29.11
CA MET A 122 -8.02 7.84 30.09
C MET A 122 -9.28 8.67 30.33
N ILE A 123 -10.05 8.96 29.27
CA ILE A 123 -11.34 9.64 29.39
C ILE A 123 -12.35 8.77 30.14
N ASP A 124 -12.40 7.47 29.88
CA ASP A 124 -13.25 6.53 30.64
C ASP A 124 -12.90 6.48 32.14
N LYS A 125 -11.66 6.82 32.50
CA LYS A 125 -11.20 6.94 33.90
C LYS A 125 -11.48 8.32 34.51
N GLY A 126 -12.16 9.21 33.79
CA GLY A 126 -12.53 10.55 34.25
C GLY A 126 -11.41 11.59 34.15
N MET A 127 -10.37 11.36 33.34
CA MET A 127 -9.35 12.38 33.08
C MET A 127 -9.87 13.46 32.11
N PHE A 128 -9.44 14.71 32.31
CA PHE A 128 -9.73 15.80 31.38
C PHE A 128 -8.95 15.64 30.07
N HIS A 129 -9.54 16.11 28.97
CA HIS A 129 -9.02 15.97 27.61
C HIS A 129 -7.57 16.49 27.45
N GLU A 130 -7.26 17.70 27.93
CA GLU A 130 -5.92 18.30 27.80
C GLU A 130 -4.83 17.53 28.55
N GLU A 131 -5.17 16.95 29.70
CA GLU A 131 -4.23 16.18 30.53
C GLU A 131 -3.99 14.79 29.95
N ALA A 132 -5.03 14.20 29.34
CA ALA A 132 -4.93 12.95 28.60
C ALA A 132 -4.05 13.07 27.36
N GLU A 133 -4.10 14.19 26.62
CA GLU A 133 -3.23 14.41 25.45
C GLU A 133 -1.75 14.54 25.84
N LYS A 134 -1.42 15.38 26.83
CA LYS A 134 -0.03 15.55 27.32
C LYS A 134 0.60 14.23 27.76
N LYS A 135 -0.17 13.39 28.46
CA LYS A 135 0.27 12.08 28.93
C LYS A 135 0.46 11.06 27.80
N ASN A 136 -0.21 11.26 26.68
CA ASN A 136 -0.11 10.40 25.50
C ASN A 136 1.07 10.79 24.59
N ASP A 137 1.44 12.07 24.61
CA ASP A 137 2.60 12.62 23.90
C ASP A 137 3.92 12.36 24.61
N GLU A 138 3.90 12.10 25.93
CA GLU A 138 5.07 11.63 26.64
C GLU A 138 5.57 10.31 26.01
N PRO A 139 6.82 10.27 25.50
CA PRO A 139 7.37 9.05 24.96
C PRO A 139 7.44 8.03 26.09
N ARG A 140 6.77 6.89 25.92
CA ARG A 140 6.97 5.75 26.81
C ARG A 140 8.46 5.44 26.80
N VAL A 141 9.15 5.76 27.90
CA VAL A 141 10.48 5.22 28.19
C VAL A 141 10.35 3.72 27.96
N LYS A 142 11.09 3.19 26.98
CA LYS A 142 11.04 1.77 26.62
C LYS A 142 11.38 0.96 27.86
N THR A 143 10.37 0.52 28.61
CA THR A 143 10.52 -0.61 29.50
C THR A 143 10.73 -1.82 28.60
N PRO A 144 11.70 -2.71 28.91
CA PRO A 144 11.88 -3.91 28.12
C PRO A 144 10.55 -4.67 28.13
N ILE A 145 10.06 -5.02 26.93
CA ILE A 145 8.84 -5.80 26.75
C ILE A 145 9.04 -7.14 27.46
N SER A 146 8.47 -7.27 28.66
CA SER A 146 8.28 -8.57 29.30
C SER A 146 7.12 -9.24 28.59
N ILE A 147 7.44 -10.25 27.78
CA ILE A 147 6.50 -11.23 27.26
C ILE A 147 5.92 -11.98 28.46
N VAL A 148 4.70 -11.65 28.87
CA VAL A 148 3.93 -12.43 29.83
C VAL A 148 2.45 -12.32 29.46
N ASP A 149 1.90 -13.43 28.98
CA ASP A 149 0.51 -13.92 29.07
C ASP A 149 -0.63 -12.98 28.57
N GLN A 150 -1.52 -13.40 27.67
CA GLN A 150 -2.40 -14.54 27.85
C GLN A 150 -2.89 -15.07 26.48
N LEU A 151 -2.53 -16.31 26.17
CA LEU A 151 -3.39 -17.24 25.45
C LEU A 151 -4.56 -17.57 26.37
N THR A 152 -5.78 -17.24 25.96
CA THR A 152 -6.99 -17.88 26.51
C THR A 152 -7.75 -18.54 25.38
N CYS A 153 -7.74 -19.87 25.42
CA CYS A 153 -8.63 -20.75 24.69
C CYS A 153 -10.09 -20.35 24.95
N LEU A 154 -10.89 -20.27 23.89
CA LEU A 154 -12.34 -20.40 24.00
C LEU A 154 -12.67 -21.86 23.68
N SER A 155 -13.25 -22.52 24.69
CA SER A 155 -13.94 -23.81 24.63
C SER A 155 -15.15 -23.76 23.70
#